data_AF-A0A7X8N4R9-F1
#
_entry.id   AF-A0A7X8N4R9-F1
#
_cell.length_a   1.000
_cell.length_b   1.000
_cell.length_c   1.000
_cell.angle_alpha   90.00
_cell.angle_beta   90.00
_cell.angle_gamma   90.00
#
_symmetry.space_group_name_H-M   'P 1'
#
loop_
_entity.id
_entity.type
_entity.pdbx_description
1 polymer ?
#
loop_
_entity_poly.entity_id
_entity_poly.type
_entity_poly.pdbx_seq_one_letter_code
_entity_poly.pdbx_strand_id
1 'polypeptide(L)'
;MKDSMCEGIFSIVGFMRNKRGVSFKRLAVLCCLTIVLTGCNMFAQTEPDPEFTISSTSVGMGGNEYETVQYVRYSMILTYNDRLKIVKDTVEPLLAGWLEERMLDHEIEMAEEIGDGQFKLEGKVTFDPEELTKMELANLEKQEETIQGVLFETTSGDSYQAVIIDSETKLKKIGE
;
A
#
# COMPACT_ATOMS: atom_id res chain seq x y z
N MET A 1 31.91 2.47 41.48
CA MET A 1 32.13 3.94 41.53
C MET A 1 30.75 4.58 41.60
N LYS A 2 30.44 5.21 42.73
CA LYS A 2 29.46 6.29 42.99
C LYS A 2 28.03 6.12 42.46
N ASP A 3 27.06 5.82 43.33
CA ASP A 3 26.24 6.77 44.10
C ASP A 3 25.25 7.56 43.22
N SER A 4 23.94 7.41 43.44
CA SER A 4 23.15 8.43 44.17
C SER A 4 21.64 8.41 43.86
N MET A 5 20.87 8.28 44.95
CA MET A 5 19.66 9.01 45.32
C MET A 5 18.37 8.97 44.48
N CYS A 6 17.36 8.39 45.14
CA CYS A 6 16.01 8.93 45.23
C CYS A 6 15.98 10.47 45.32
N GLU A 7 15.09 11.12 44.58
CA GLU A 7 14.20 12.18 45.08
C GLU A 7 13.37 12.77 43.93
N GLY A 8 12.07 12.88 44.18
CA GLY A 8 11.12 13.51 43.27
C GLY A 8 9.77 13.70 43.94
N ILE A 9 9.78 14.03 45.24
CA ILE A 9 8.59 14.48 45.96
C ILE A 9 8.29 15.89 45.45
N PHE A 10 7.37 16.01 44.50
CA PHE A 10 6.77 17.31 44.20
C PHE A 10 5.73 17.65 45.28
N SER A 11 6.18 18.55 46.14
CA SER A 11 5.44 19.33 47.11
C SER A 11 4.11 19.85 46.56
N ILE A 12 3.01 19.49 47.22
CA ILE A 12 1.76 20.27 47.22
C ILE A 12 1.50 20.65 48.68
N VAL A 13 2.33 21.53 49.21
CA VAL A 13 1.98 22.35 50.38
C VAL A 13 1.47 23.67 49.84
N GLY A 14 0.16 23.84 49.81
CA GLY A 14 -0.42 25.09 49.37
C GLY A 14 -1.92 25.07 49.15
N PHE A 15 -2.71 24.50 50.07
CA PHE A 15 -4.11 24.87 50.13
C PHE A 15 -4.48 25.37 51.51
N MET A 16 -4.67 26.68 51.56
CA MET A 16 -5.12 27.43 52.70
C MET A 16 -6.36 26.80 53.33
N ARG A 17 -6.21 26.61 54.63
CA ARG A 17 -7.25 26.42 55.63
C ARG A 17 -8.31 27.53 55.48
N ASN A 18 -9.47 27.19 54.91
CA ASN A 18 -10.70 27.92 55.20
C ASN A 18 -11.88 26.96 55.38
N LYS A 19 -12.59 27.16 56.49
CA LYS A 19 -13.67 26.30 56.99
C LYS A 19 -14.80 26.16 55.97
N ARG A 20 -15.12 24.95 55.54
CA ARG A 20 -16.49 24.43 55.33
C ARG A 20 -16.41 22.94 55.03
N GLY A 21 -17.08 22.14 55.85
CA GLY A 21 -17.11 20.69 55.72
C GLY A 21 -17.62 20.28 54.35
N VAL A 22 -16.73 19.75 53.51
CA VAL A 22 -17.12 19.03 52.32
C VAL A 22 -17.66 17.68 52.82
N SER A 23 -18.98 17.51 52.74
CA SER A 23 -19.62 16.23 53.08
C SER A 23 -18.97 15.11 52.28
N PHE A 24 -18.61 13.99 52.93
CA PHE A 24 -18.01 12.80 52.31
C PHE A 24 -18.77 12.35 51.05
N LYS A 25 -20.09 12.58 51.00
CA LYS A 25 -20.95 12.34 49.83
C LYS A 25 -20.56 13.18 48.60
N ARG A 26 -20.14 14.43 48.78
CA ARG A 26 -19.71 15.32 47.68
C ARG A 26 -18.32 14.97 47.17
N LEU A 27 -17.44 14.48 48.06
CA LEU A 27 -16.09 14.03 47.67
C LEU A 27 -16.16 12.73 46.85
N ALA A 28 -17.02 11.79 47.24
CA ALA A 28 -17.25 10.55 46.50
C ALA A 28 -17.80 10.80 45.08
N VAL A 29 -18.76 11.73 44.95
CA VAL A 29 -19.30 12.12 43.64
C VAL A 29 -18.23 12.75 42.75
N LEU A 30 -17.33 13.57 43.31
CA LEU A 30 -16.24 14.20 42.56
C LEU A 30 -15.23 13.14 42.04
N CYS A 31 -14.88 12.15 42.87
CA CYS A 31 -14.00 11.05 42.45
C CYS A 31 -14.66 10.10 41.44
N CYS A 32 -15.97 9.86 41.53
CA CYS A 32 -16.68 9.08 40.51
C CYS A 32 -16.74 9.82 39.16
N LEU A 33 -16.90 11.15 39.16
CA LEU A 33 -16.89 11.96 37.95
C LEU A 33 -15.54 11.94 37.22
N THR A 34 -14.41 11.88 37.94
CA THR A 34 -13.09 11.78 37.28
C THR A 34 -12.85 10.42 36.63
N ILE A 35 -13.38 9.32 37.20
CA ILE A 35 -13.26 7.97 36.62
C ILE A 35 -14.10 7.84 35.34
N VAL A 36 -15.27 8.47 35.28
CA VAL A 36 -16.10 8.51 34.06
C VAL A 36 -15.43 9.34 32.95
N LEU A 37 -14.67 10.38 33.30
CA LEU A 37 -13.95 11.22 32.33
C LEU A 37 -12.63 10.60 31.83
N THR A 38 -11.96 9.75 32.60
CA THR A 38 -10.75 9.04 32.14
C THR A 38 -11.05 7.79 31.30
N GLY A 39 -12.32 7.36 31.23
CA GLY A 39 -12.76 6.19 30.46
C GLY A 39 -13.02 6.43 28.96
N CYS A 40 -13.03 7.69 28.50
CA CYS A 40 -13.33 8.02 27.10
C CYS A 40 -12.10 8.30 26.22
N ASN A 41 -10.89 7.91 26.66
CA ASN A 41 -9.70 7.90 25.80
C ASN A 41 -9.34 6.47 25.39
N MET A 42 -10.35 5.63 25.11
CA MET A 42 -10.11 4.48 24.26
C MET A 42 -9.78 5.06 22.89
N PHE A 43 -8.48 5.16 22.60
CA PHE A 43 -7.94 5.42 21.28
C PHE A 43 -8.76 4.56 20.32
N ALA A 44 -9.65 5.18 19.56
CA ALA A 44 -10.12 4.59 18.33
C ALA A 44 -8.84 4.47 17.50
N GLN A 45 -8.22 3.30 17.53
CA GLN A 45 -7.25 2.92 16.53
C GLN A 45 -8.07 2.83 15.25
N THR A 46 -8.23 3.96 14.57
CA THR A 46 -8.73 3.99 13.22
C THR A 46 -7.76 3.13 12.44
N GLU A 47 -8.21 1.93 12.08
CA GLU A 47 -7.40 1.04 11.27
C GLU A 47 -6.96 1.81 10.02
N PRO A 48 -5.67 1.75 9.65
CA PRO A 48 -5.10 2.57 8.60
C PRO A 48 -5.83 2.35 7.28
N ASP A 49 -5.97 3.38 6.46
CA ASP A 49 -6.62 3.24 5.14
C ASP A 49 -5.87 2.21 4.27
N PRO A 50 -6.57 1.51 3.36
CA PRO A 50 -5.92 0.60 2.42
C PRO A 50 -4.88 1.35 1.58
N GLU A 51 -3.62 0.91 1.65
CA GLU A 51 -2.49 1.56 0.98
C GLU A 51 -1.77 0.55 0.09
N PHE A 52 -1.54 0.96 -1.16
CA PHE A 52 -0.90 0.16 -2.18
C PHE A 52 0.04 1.02 -3.01
N THR A 53 1.26 0.56 -3.23
CA THR A 53 2.28 1.28 -4.01
C THR A 53 2.97 0.33 -4.99
N ILE A 54 3.16 0.78 -6.23
CA ILE A 54 4.02 0.13 -7.22
C ILE A 54 5.38 0.86 -7.18
N SER A 55 6.38 0.25 -6.56
CA SER A 55 7.64 0.94 -6.20
C SER A 55 8.72 0.87 -7.27
N SER A 56 8.69 -0.15 -8.13
CA SER A 56 9.66 -0.31 -9.20
C SER A 56 9.00 -1.04 -10.34
N THR A 57 9.06 -0.47 -11.53
CA THR A 57 8.63 -1.10 -12.78
C THR A 57 9.82 -1.06 -13.73
N SER A 58 10.36 -2.21 -14.10
CA SER A 58 11.35 -2.31 -15.17
C SER A 58 10.71 -2.98 -16.37
N VAL A 59 10.83 -2.36 -17.53
CA VAL A 59 10.34 -2.89 -18.79
C VAL A 59 11.52 -3.11 -19.73
N GLY A 60 11.57 -4.28 -20.36
CA GLY A 60 12.57 -4.61 -21.36
C GLY A 60 11.93 -5.23 -22.59
N MET A 61 12.30 -4.74 -23.77
CA MET A 61 11.87 -5.31 -25.04
C MET A 61 12.88 -6.36 -25.53
N GLY A 62 12.38 -7.42 -26.14
CA GLY A 62 13.19 -8.40 -26.85
C GLY A 62 12.41 -9.04 -28.00
N GLY A 63 13.09 -9.88 -28.77
CA GLY A 63 12.49 -10.56 -29.91
C GLY A 63 13.13 -11.93 -30.14
N ASN A 64 12.47 -12.74 -30.96
CA ASN A 64 13.06 -13.99 -31.43
C ASN A 64 14.17 -13.73 -32.47
N GLU A 65 14.94 -14.77 -32.82
CA GLU A 65 16.07 -14.66 -33.77
C GLU A 65 15.68 -14.09 -35.14
N TYR A 66 14.40 -14.22 -35.52
CA TYR A 66 13.87 -13.79 -36.80
C TYR A 66 13.09 -12.46 -36.73
N GLU A 67 13.03 -11.83 -35.55
CA GLU A 67 12.22 -10.63 -35.24
C GLU A 67 10.72 -10.74 -35.61
N THR A 68 10.20 -11.96 -35.84
CA THR A 68 8.79 -12.18 -36.23
C THR A 68 7.83 -12.06 -35.07
N VAL A 69 8.35 -12.09 -33.84
CA VAL A 69 7.59 -11.93 -32.61
C VAL A 69 8.44 -11.12 -31.64
N GLN A 70 7.83 -10.13 -31.00
CA GLN A 70 8.46 -9.35 -29.95
C GLN A 70 7.79 -9.57 -28.60
N TYR A 71 8.52 -9.31 -27.54
CA TYR A 71 8.02 -9.45 -26.19
C TYR A 71 8.45 -8.28 -25.32
N VAL A 72 7.55 -7.92 -24.41
CA VAL A 72 7.77 -6.97 -23.32
C VAL A 72 7.89 -7.79 -22.04
N ARG A 73 9.05 -7.77 -21.41
CA ARG A 73 9.22 -8.29 -20.05
C ARG A 73 9.04 -7.18 -19.05
N TYR A 74 8.26 -7.45 -18.02
CA TYR A 74 8.05 -6.53 -16.91
C TYR A 74 8.46 -7.19 -15.59
N SER A 75 8.96 -6.37 -14.68
CA SER A 75 9.17 -6.73 -13.27
C SER A 75 8.66 -5.60 -12.41
N MET A 76 7.79 -5.93 -11.46
CA MET A 76 7.13 -5.01 -10.55
C MET A 76 7.30 -5.43 -9.10
N ILE A 77 7.49 -4.44 -8.22
CA ILE A 77 7.40 -4.61 -6.77
C ILE A 77 6.15 -3.89 -6.28
N LEU A 78 5.19 -4.67 -5.78
CA LEU A 78 3.94 -4.23 -5.20
C LEU A 78 4.10 -4.22 -3.68
N THR A 79 3.85 -3.08 -3.04
CA THR A 79 3.84 -2.95 -1.58
C THR A 79 2.41 -2.70 -1.12
N TYR A 80 1.93 -3.48 -0.17
CA TYR A 80 0.58 -3.39 0.37
C TYR A 80 0.58 -3.51 1.90
N ASN A 81 -0.42 -2.94 2.54
CA ASN A 81 -0.65 -3.12 3.98
C ASN A 81 -1.56 -4.33 4.28
N ASP A 82 -1.71 -4.68 5.56
CA ASP A 82 -2.46 -5.87 6.00
C ASP A 82 -3.92 -5.91 5.53
N ARG A 83 -4.52 -4.75 5.21
CA ARG A 83 -5.89 -4.66 4.69
C ARG A 83 -6.03 -5.04 3.22
N LEU A 84 -4.94 -4.99 2.47
CA LEU A 84 -4.90 -5.30 1.03
C LEU A 84 -4.12 -6.58 0.73
N LYS A 85 -4.13 -7.55 1.65
CA LYS A 85 -3.45 -8.82 1.45
C LYS A 85 -3.93 -9.48 0.15
N ILE A 86 -3.02 -9.63 -0.80
CA ILE A 86 -3.29 -9.99 -2.19
C ILE A 86 -3.44 -11.52 -2.35
N VAL A 87 -4.40 -11.95 -3.18
CA VAL A 87 -4.46 -13.32 -3.70
C VAL A 87 -3.56 -13.40 -4.94
N LYS A 88 -2.42 -14.09 -4.80
CA LYS A 88 -1.31 -14.07 -5.78
C LYS A 88 -1.75 -14.46 -7.20
N ASP A 89 -2.62 -15.45 -7.32
CA ASP A 89 -3.10 -15.99 -8.60
C ASP A 89 -4.11 -15.08 -9.31
N THR A 90 -4.49 -13.95 -8.71
CA THR A 90 -5.45 -12.98 -9.27
C THR A 90 -4.77 -11.71 -9.77
N VAL A 91 -3.45 -11.61 -9.65
CA VAL A 91 -2.72 -10.40 -10.01
C VAL A 91 -2.51 -10.37 -11.52
N GLU A 92 -3.08 -9.38 -12.18
CA GLU A 92 -2.94 -9.16 -13.63
C GLU A 92 -2.38 -7.76 -13.91
N PRO A 93 -1.40 -7.61 -14.81
CA PRO A 93 -0.91 -6.28 -15.21
C PRO A 93 -1.95 -5.56 -16.06
N LEU A 94 -2.09 -4.26 -15.85
CA LEU A 94 -2.80 -3.37 -16.78
C LEU A 94 -1.84 -2.97 -17.89
N LEU A 95 -2.11 -3.39 -19.12
CA LEU A 95 -1.28 -3.11 -20.27
C LEU A 95 -1.70 -1.80 -20.93
N ALA A 96 -0.75 -1.09 -21.53
CA ALA A 96 -1.06 0.04 -22.40
C ALA A 96 -1.87 -0.43 -23.62
N GLY A 97 -2.82 0.41 -24.07
CA GLY A 97 -3.77 0.02 -25.13
C GLY A 97 -3.10 -0.45 -26.43
N TRP A 98 -1.98 0.16 -26.85
CA TRP A 98 -1.26 -0.27 -28.04
C TRP A 98 -0.74 -1.71 -27.95
N LEU A 99 -0.35 -2.13 -26.74
CA LEU A 99 0.18 -3.47 -26.46
C LEU A 99 -0.97 -4.46 -26.31
N GLU A 100 -2.05 -4.08 -25.61
CA GLU A 100 -3.25 -4.90 -25.46
C GLU A 100 -3.87 -5.26 -26.81
N GLU A 101 -3.98 -4.31 -27.74
CA GLU A 101 -4.51 -4.52 -29.09
C GLU A 101 -3.70 -5.50 -29.95
N ARG A 102 -2.41 -5.68 -29.62
CA ARG A 102 -1.45 -6.47 -30.41
C ARG A 102 -0.97 -7.72 -29.68
N MET A 103 -1.52 -7.98 -28.49
CA MET A 103 -1.10 -9.06 -27.63
C MET A 103 -1.45 -10.42 -28.27
N LEU A 104 -0.44 -11.25 -28.41
CA LEU A 104 -0.57 -12.63 -28.86
C LEU A 104 -0.67 -13.59 -27.68
N ASP A 105 0.09 -13.32 -26.62
CA ASP A 105 0.16 -14.16 -25.43
C ASP A 105 0.64 -13.36 -24.21
N HIS A 106 0.22 -13.76 -23.02
CA HIS A 106 0.66 -13.20 -21.76
C HIS A 106 0.98 -14.30 -20.75
N GLU A 107 2.19 -14.25 -20.22
CA GLU A 107 2.70 -15.21 -19.26
C GLU A 107 3.18 -14.49 -17.99
N ILE A 108 2.67 -14.92 -16.84
CA ILE A 108 3.23 -14.53 -15.53
C ILE A 108 4.35 -15.52 -15.21
N GLU A 109 5.60 -15.03 -15.21
CA GLU A 109 6.80 -15.84 -14.97
C GLU A 109 7.08 -15.98 -13.46
N MET A 110 6.71 -14.98 -12.66
CA MET A 110 6.89 -14.98 -11.20
C MET A 110 5.80 -14.17 -10.49
N ALA A 111 5.26 -14.72 -9.40
CA ALA A 111 4.26 -14.07 -8.55
C ALA A 111 4.49 -14.51 -7.10
N GLU A 112 5.44 -13.87 -6.42
CA GLU A 112 5.88 -14.29 -5.08
C GLU A 112 5.94 -13.16 -4.06
N GLU A 113 5.79 -13.52 -2.79
CA GLU A 113 5.92 -12.58 -1.69
C GLU A 113 7.38 -12.57 -1.24
N ILE A 114 7.98 -11.39 -1.19
CA ILE A 114 9.41 -11.22 -0.91
C ILE A 114 9.67 -10.73 0.53
N GLY A 115 8.62 -10.48 1.31
CA GLY A 115 8.67 -10.07 2.72
C GLY A 115 8.17 -8.64 2.95
N ASP A 116 7.95 -8.26 4.21
CA ASP A 116 7.58 -6.89 4.62
C ASP A 116 6.38 -6.27 3.88
N GLY A 117 5.37 -7.07 3.54
CA GLY A 117 4.20 -6.61 2.78
C GLY A 117 4.50 -6.33 1.30
N GLN A 118 5.61 -6.87 0.79
CA GLN A 118 6.02 -6.73 -0.60
C GLN A 118 5.79 -8.02 -1.38
N PHE A 119 5.36 -7.84 -2.61
CA PHE A 119 5.11 -8.88 -3.59
C PHE A 119 5.77 -8.52 -4.92
N LYS A 120 6.49 -9.48 -5.48
CA LYS A 120 7.17 -9.36 -6.76
C LYS A 120 6.37 -10.04 -7.84
N LEU A 121 6.09 -9.29 -8.91
CA LEU A 121 5.44 -9.78 -10.11
C LEU A 121 6.39 -9.63 -11.29
N GLU A 122 6.71 -10.73 -11.96
CA GLU A 122 7.41 -10.71 -13.24
C GLU A 122 6.57 -11.43 -14.29
N GLY A 123 6.64 -10.93 -15.52
CA GLY A 123 5.95 -11.57 -16.62
C GLY A 123 6.40 -11.05 -17.97
N LYS A 124 5.81 -11.66 -18.99
CA LYS A 124 6.15 -11.45 -20.38
C LYS A 124 4.87 -11.33 -21.19
N VAL A 125 4.73 -10.23 -21.92
CA VAL A 125 3.69 -10.04 -22.92
C VAL A 125 4.31 -10.20 -24.29
N THR A 126 3.82 -11.14 -25.06
CA THR A 126 4.22 -11.39 -26.45
C THR A 126 3.25 -10.67 -27.37
N PHE A 127 3.75 -9.93 -28.35
CA PHE A 127 2.92 -9.14 -29.25
C PHE A 127 3.38 -9.23 -30.70
N ASP A 128 2.46 -8.92 -31.62
CA ASP A 128 2.73 -8.84 -33.05
C ASP A 128 3.40 -7.50 -33.39
N PRO A 129 4.66 -7.49 -33.89
CA PRO A 129 5.33 -6.26 -34.28
C PRO A 129 4.95 -5.80 -35.69
N GLU A 130 4.06 -6.49 -36.41
CA GLU A 130 3.61 -6.07 -37.74
C GLU A 130 3.13 -4.61 -37.71
N GLU A 131 3.44 -3.86 -38.76
CA GLU A 131 3.17 -2.42 -38.91
C GLU A 131 3.96 -1.48 -37.97
N LEU A 132 4.74 -1.98 -37.00
CA LEU A 132 5.62 -1.15 -36.17
C LEU A 132 7.02 -1.04 -36.77
N THR A 133 7.45 0.18 -37.05
CA THR A 133 8.83 0.47 -37.43
C THR A 133 9.77 0.37 -36.22
N LYS A 134 11.06 0.12 -36.45
CA LYS A 134 12.09 0.12 -35.40
C LYS A 134 12.14 1.45 -34.61
N MET A 135 11.79 2.56 -35.26
CA MET A 135 11.72 3.87 -34.62
C MET A 135 10.50 4.01 -33.72
N GLU A 136 9.34 3.48 -34.12
CA GLU A 136 8.13 3.46 -33.30
C GLU A 136 8.33 2.58 -32.07
N LEU A 137 8.91 1.40 -32.20
CA LEU A 137 9.26 0.53 -31.06
C LEU A 137 10.16 1.26 -30.05
N ALA A 138 11.22 1.92 -30.52
CA ALA A 138 12.13 2.69 -29.67
C ALA A 138 11.48 3.93 -29.05
N ASN A 139 10.39 4.45 -29.64
CA ASN A 139 9.62 5.55 -29.08
C ASN A 139 8.61 5.03 -28.05
N LEU A 140 7.97 3.89 -28.29
CA LEU A 140 7.05 3.24 -27.34
C LEU A 140 7.78 2.89 -26.04
N GLU A 141 9.02 2.40 -26.12
CA GLU A 141 9.90 2.17 -24.96
C GLU A 141 10.14 3.44 -24.12
N LYS A 142 10.05 4.64 -24.73
CA LYS A 142 10.38 5.93 -24.10
C LYS A 142 9.17 6.79 -23.75
N GLN A 143 8.05 6.63 -24.45
CA GLN A 143 6.90 7.54 -24.40
C GLN A 143 5.72 6.98 -23.62
N GLU A 144 5.53 5.67 -23.59
CA GLU A 144 4.37 5.06 -22.94
C GLU A 144 4.81 4.04 -21.89
N GLU A 145 4.32 4.23 -20.65
CA GLU A 145 4.42 3.22 -19.61
C GLU A 145 3.66 1.98 -20.08
N THR A 146 4.41 1.02 -20.61
CA THR A 146 3.86 -0.19 -21.24
C THR A 146 3.01 -1.00 -20.27
N ILE A 147 3.33 -0.90 -18.98
CA ILE A 147 2.54 -1.39 -17.86
C ILE A 147 1.99 -0.18 -17.11
N GLN A 148 0.67 -0.03 -17.09
CA GLN A 148 -0.04 1.11 -16.50
C GLN A 148 -0.47 0.85 -15.06
N GLY A 149 -0.32 -0.37 -14.55
CA GLY A 149 -0.79 -0.73 -13.22
C GLY A 149 -1.04 -2.23 -13.06
N VAL A 150 -1.86 -2.58 -12.07
CA VAL A 150 -2.27 -3.95 -11.77
C VAL A 150 -3.72 -4.04 -11.31
N LEU A 151 -4.37 -5.15 -11.66
CA LEU A 151 -5.63 -5.63 -11.09
C LEU A 151 -5.32 -6.76 -10.13
N PHE A 152 -6.05 -6.83 -9.02
CA PHE A 152 -5.90 -7.92 -8.06
C PHE A 152 -7.13 -8.07 -7.17
N GLU A 153 -7.28 -9.25 -6.58
CA GLU A 153 -8.23 -9.52 -5.51
C GLU A 153 -7.52 -9.62 -4.16
N THR A 154 -8.18 -9.17 -3.10
CA THR A 154 -7.72 -9.36 -1.73
C THR A 154 -8.24 -10.67 -1.15
N THR A 155 -7.61 -11.14 -0.07
CA THR A 155 -8.10 -12.30 0.68
C THR A 155 -9.48 -12.08 1.33
N SER A 156 -9.95 -10.83 1.41
CA SER A 156 -11.31 -10.49 1.85
C SER A 156 -12.36 -10.62 0.73
N GLY A 157 -11.93 -10.87 -0.51
CA GLY A 157 -12.79 -10.98 -1.69
C GLY A 157 -13.11 -9.63 -2.35
N ASP A 158 -12.36 -8.57 -2.03
CA ASP A 158 -12.50 -7.26 -2.66
C ASP A 158 -11.56 -7.16 -3.87
N SER A 159 -12.07 -6.67 -5.00
CA SER A 159 -11.25 -6.45 -6.20
C SER A 159 -10.79 -4.99 -6.30
N TYR A 160 -9.54 -4.79 -6.68
CA TYR A 160 -8.92 -3.48 -6.79
C TYR A 160 -8.22 -3.29 -8.13
N GLN A 161 -8.19 -2.03 -8.56
CA GLN A 161 -7.40 -1.53 -9.66
C GLN A 161 -6.39 -0.52 -9.10
N ALA A 162 -5.09 -0.78 -9.27
CA ALA A 162 -4.02 0.14 -8.94
C ALA A 162 -3.39 0.66 -10.24
N VAL A 163 -3.50 1.97 -10.50
CA VAL A 163 -3.02 2.61 -11.73
C VAL A 163 -1.88 3.57 -11.41
N ILE A 164 -0.86 3.61 -12.26
CA ILE A 164 0.24 4.56 -12.18
C ILE A 164 -0.20 5.85 -12.89
N ILE A 165 -0.22 6.97 -12.18
CA ILE A 165 -0.54 8.30 -12.71
C ILE A 165 0.48 9.28 -12.14
N ASP A 166 1.22 9.97 -13.00
CA ASP A 166 2.23 10.95 -12.61
C ASP A 166 3.25 10.41 -11.59
N SER A 167 3.72 9.16 -11.78
CA SER A 167 4.61 8.44 -10.85
C SER A 167 4.03 8.11 -9.47
N GLU A 168 2.72 8.30 -9.26
CA GLU A 168 2.01 7.87 -8.05
C GLU A 168 1.07 6.70 -8.37
N THR A 169 0.87 5.82 -7.38
CA THR A 169 -0.14 4.76 -7.49
C THR A 169 -1.49 5.25 -7.00
N LYS A 170 -2.52 5.18 -7.84
CA LYS A 170 -3.92 5.44 -7.49
C LYS A 170 -4.65 4.12 -7.36
N LEU A 171 -5.14 3.84 -6.16
CA LEU A 171 -5.90 2.64 -5.85
C LEU A 171 -7.40 2.94 -5.94
N LYS A 172 -8.14 2.10 -6.65
CA LYS A 172 -9.59 2.17 -6.78
C LYS A 172 -10.20 0.79 -6.52
N LYS A 173 -11.21 0.73 -5.65
CA LYS A 173 -12.02 -0.48 -5.47
C LYS A 173 -12.98 -0.67 -6.65
N ILE A 174 -13.10 -1.89 -7.14
CA ILE A 174 -13.99 -2.23 -8.27
C ILE A 174 -15.35 -2.66 -7.71
N GLY A 175 -16.44 -2.16 -8.32
CA GLY A 175 -17.81 -2.50 -7.93
C GLY A 175 -18.49 -1.54 -6.94
N GLU A 176 -17.81 -0.45 -6.57
CA GLU A 176 -18.41 0.74 -5.93
C GLU A 176 -18.66 1.86 -6.96
#